data_AF-A0AAE4FKJ8-F1
#
_entry.id   AF-A0AAE4FKJ8-F1
#
_cell.length_a   1.000
_cell.length_b   1.000
_cell.length_c   1.000
_cell.angle_alpha   90.00
_cell.angle_beta   90.00
_cell.angle_gamma   90.00
#
_symmetry.space_group_name_H-M   'P 1'
#
loop_
_entity.id
_entity.type
_entity.pdbx_description
1 polymer ?
#
loop_
_entity_poly.entity_id
_entity_poly.type
_entity_poly.pdbx_seq_one_letter_code
_entity_poly.pdbx_strand_id
1 'polypeptide(L)'
;MINNITKYFKSALIAKKQDVIDFKNSDEKYEIITKKEFVNGLIDLKVLKKFISENKIPNNDVIEVIIVPKTVKTYFENGKKINDNIDELTGILYIPAILSHEGKLEINHKNYKSPWIPREFLEPMIEPQLSLGKIDDVDKFLSNNTYQQKKLQSWSEYINYIKNFYNEITKSDFDDNYIEKDDLNIRFEENIYVILDNIVNATFSVEQLYDDILVNKQSKPLYERFISPCIEKSKKLIPNDSYLKMIDHKGQMSGEYPLAKSQREAVNHFSELKEGEILAVSGPPGTGKTTLLQSMVADMYVKNALEEKKLL
;
A
#
# COMPACT_ATOMS: atom_id res chain seq x y z
N MET A 1 -7.92 16.15 15.56
CA MET A 1 -7.55 16.37 14.15
C MET A 1 -6.42 15.44 13.72
N ILE A 2 -5.24 15.50 14.37
CA ILE A 2 -4.06 14.66 14.07
C ILE A 2 -4.44 13.18 13.95
N ASN A 3 -5.06 12.59 14.97
CA ASN A 3 -5.44 11.17 14.94
C ASN A 3 -6.39 10.81 13.78
N ASN A 4 -7.27 11.71 13.36
CA ASN A 4 -8.20 11.43 12.27
C ASN A 4 -7.46 11.40 10.92
N ILE A 5 -6.55 12.37 10.68
CA ILE A 5 -5.75 12.42 9.46
C ILE A 5 -4.74 11.26 9.43
N THR A 6 -4.09 10.95 10.55
CA THR A 6 -3.19 9.79 10.65
C THR A 6 -3.94 8.48 10.37
N LYS A 7 -5.14 8.30 10.94
CA LYS A 7 -5.98 7.14 10.63
C LYS A 7 -6.31 7.08 9.14
N TYR A 8 -6.67 8.21 8.53
CA TYR A 8 -6.94 8.29 7.10
C TYR A 8 -5.73 7.89 6.26
N PHE A 9 -4.53 8.43 6.53
CA PHE A 9 -3.31 8.04 5.81
C PHE A 9 -2.95 6.57 6.01
N LYS A 10 -3.11 6.05 7.23
CA LYS A 10 -2.91 4.63 7.51
C LYS A 10 -3.88 3.77 6.70
N SER A 11 -5.17 4.10 6.70
CA SER A 11 -6.20 3.39 5.93
C SER A 11 -5.92 3.44 4.42
N ALA A 12 -5.48 4.59 3.89
CA ALA A 12 -5.11 4.72 2.48
C ALA A 12 -3.89 3.87 2.11
N LEU A 13 -2.90 3.79 3.01
CA LEU A 13 -1.70 2.97 2.82
C LEU A 13 -2.04 1.47 2.81
N ILE A 14 -2.92 1.03 3.70
CA ILE A 14 -3.40 -0.36 3.76
C ILE A 14 -4.23 -0.70 2.52
N ALA A 15 -5.13 0.20 2.11
CA ALA A 15 -5.94 0.02 0.91
C ALA A 15 -5.07 -0.25 -0.32
N LYS A 16 -3.99 0.52 -0.50
CA LYS A 16 -3.04 0.33 -1.61
C LYS A 16 -2.37 -1.05 -1.64
N LYS A 17 -2.21 -1.74 -0.50
CA LYS A 17 -1.70 -3.12 -0.47
C LYS A 17 -2.72 -4.15 -0.91
N GLN A 18 -3.99 -3.80 -0.79
CA GLN A 18 -5.15 -4.65 -1.05
C GLN A 18 -5.86 -4.20 -2.33
N ASP A 19 -5.13 -3.61 -3.28
CA ASP A 19 -5.67 -3.19 -4.57
C ASP A 19 -6.03 -4.40 -5.44
N VAL A 20 -6.73 -4.11 -6.54
CA VAL A 20 -6.99 -5.09 -7.61
C VAL A 20 -5.67 -5.50 -8.25
N ILE A 21 -5.46 -6.81 -8.42
CA ILE A 21 -4.28 -7.31 -9.12
C ILE A 21 -4.63 -7.51 -10.59
N ASP A 22 -4.02 -6.72 -11.46
CA ASP A 22 -4.13 -6.88 -12.91
C ASP A 22 -3.25 -8.03 -13.40
N PHE A 23 -3.71 -9.27 -13.15
CA PHE A 23 -2.98 -10.47 -13.56
C PHE A 23 -3.11 -10.79 -15.06
N LYS A 24 -4.05 -10.18 -15.79
CA LYS A 24 -4.19 -10.38 -17.25
C LYS A 24 -3.07 -9.68 -18.03
N ASN A 25 -2.57 -8.55 -17.52
CA ASN A 25 -1.51 -7.76 -18.14
C ASN A 25 -0.15 -7.91 -17.44
N SER A 26 -0.02 -8.79 -16.45
CA SER A 26 1.23 -8.96 -15.72
C SER A 26 2.29 -9.75 -16.52
N ASP A 27 3.56 -9.46 -16.26
CA ASP A 27 4.67 -10.24 -16.82
C ASP A 27 4.66 -11.70 -16.32
N GLU A 28 4.15 -11.90 -15.10
CA GLU A 28 3.97 -13.21 -14.47
C GLU A 28 2.77 -13.95 -15.07
N LYS A 29 2.87 -15.28 -15.16
CA LYS A 29 1.82 -16.13 -15.71
C LYS A 29 0.95 -16.69 -14.60
N TYR A 30 -0.36 -16.53 -14.80
CA TYR A 30 -1.36 -17.18 -13.98
C TYR A 30 -1.64 -18.60 -14.48
N GLU A 31 -2.08 -19.47 -13.58
CA GLU A 31 -2.64 -20.78 -13.95
C GLU A 31 -4.09 -20.89 -13.49
N ILE A 32 -4.80 -21.84 -14.12
CA ILE A 32 -6.21 -22.10 -13.82
C ILE A 32 -6.30 -23.42 -13.06
N ILE A 33 -7.05 -23.40 -11.96
CA ILE A 33 -7.42 -24.58 -11.18
C ILE A 33 -8.93 -24.71 -11.08
N THR A 34 -9.38 -25.93 -10.82
CA THR A 34 -10.80 -26.23 -10.61
C THR A 34 -11.25 -25.89 -9.18
N LYS A 35 -12.56 -25.68 -9.00
CA LYS A 35 -13.17 -25.52 -7.67
C LYS A 35 -12.87 -26.70 -6.73
N LYS A 36 -12.75 -27.91 -7.27
CA LYS A 36 -12.42 -29.12 -6.50
C LYS A 36 -10.97 -29.09 -5.98
N GLU A 37 -10.02 -28.70 -6.83
CA GLU A 37 -8.61 -28.55 -6.42
C GLU A 37 -8.45 -27.45 -5.37
N PHE A 38 -9.15 -26.32 -5.56
CA PHE A 38 -9.19 -25.25 -4.58
C PHE A 38 -9.76 -25.68 -3.23
N VAL A 39 -10.93 -26.36 -3.20
CA VAL A 39 -11.55 -26.79 -1.93
C VAL A 39 -10.72 -27.88 -1.24
N ASN A 40 -10.15 -28.82 -1.99
CA ASN A 40 -9.36 -29.91 -1.43
C ASN A 40 -7.93 -29.51 -1.08
N GLY A 41 -7.44 -28.37 -1.60
CA GLY A 41 -6.08 -27.89 -1.39
C GLY A 41 -5.02 -28.72 -2.13
N LEU A 42 -5.38 -29.34 -3.25
CA LEU A 42 -4.51 -30.21 -4.04
C LEU A 42 -4.61 -29.84 -5.51
N ILE A 43 -3.53 -29.29 -6.07
CA ILE A 43 -3.42 -28.87 -7.48
C ILE A 43 -2.78 -30.00 -8.30
N ASP A 44 -3.26 -30.22 -9.53
CA ASP A 44 -2.64 -31.15 -10.47
C ASP A 44 -1.15 -30.83 -10.69
N LEU A 45 -0.29 -31.84 -10.57
CA LEU A 45 1.16 -31.71 -10.74
C LEU A 45 1.58 -31.19 -12.12
N LYS A 46 0.75 -31.37 -13.15
CA LYS A 46 0.99 -30.79 -14.49
C LYS A 46 0.83 -29.28 -14.45
N VAL A 47 -0.22 -28.78 -13.78
CA VAL A 47 -0.47 -27.34 -13.61
C VAL A 47 0.66 -26.74 -12.76
N LEU A 48 1.04 -27.40 -11.66
CA LEU A 48 2.17 -26.96 -10.83
C LEU A 48 3.49 -26.84 -11.62
N LYS A 49 3.84 -27.88 -12.39
CA LYS A 49 5.09 -27.85 -13.18
C LYS A 49 5.08 -26.74 -14.22
N LYS A 50 3.93 -26.51 -14.85
CA LYS A 50 3.74 -25.40 -15.80
C LYS A 50 3.94 -24.06 -15.09
N PHE A 51 3.26 -23.84 -13.96
CA PHE A 51 3.37 -22.64 -13.13
C PHE A 51 4.81 -22.31 -12.73
N ILE A 52 5.56 -23.31 -12.22
CA ILE A 52 6.96 -23.16 -11.81
C ILE A 52 7.85 -22.79 -13.02
N SER A 53 7.64 -23.46 -14.16
CA SER A 53 8.45 -23.25 -15.35
C SER A 53 8.22 -21.89 -16.00
N GLU A 54 6.96 -21.45 -16.12
CA GLU A 54 6.59 -20.19 -16.77
C GLU A 54 7.07 -18.99 -15.95
N ASN A 55 6.99 -19.09 -14.63
CA ASN A 55 7.42 -18.04 -13.72
C ASN A 55 8.87 -18.17 -13.25
N LYS A 56 9.63 -19.15 -13.76
CA LYS A 56 11.06 -19.37 -13.46
C LYS A 56 11.36 -19.45 -11.95
N ILE A 57 10.50 -20.15 -11.21
CA ILE A 57 10.59 -20.25 -9.75
C ILE A 57 11.71 -21.22 -9.34
N PRO A 58 12.63 -20.85 -8.44
CA PRO A 58 13.69 -21.76 -7.96
C PRO A 58 13.13 -22.94 -7.16
N ASN A 59 13.72 -24.13 -7.32
CA ASN A 59 13.27 -25.38 -6.66
C ASN A 59 13.32 -25.36 -5.12
N ASN A 60 14.07 -24.43 -4.51
CA ASN A 60 14.23 -24.36 -3.05
C ASN A 60 13.39 -23.25 -2.40
N ASP A 61 12.66 -22.47 -3.19
CA ASP A 61 11.85 -21.37 -2.65
C ASP A 61 10.46 -21.86 -2.24
N VAL A 62 9.96 -21.24 -1.16
CA VAL A 62 8.56 -21.33 -0.79
C VAL A 62 7.76 -20.57 -1.84
N ILE A 63 6.80 -21.24 -2.47
CA ILE A 63 5.99 -20.62 -3.52
C ILE A 63 4.82 -19.90 -2.85
N GLU A 64 4.97 -18.60 -2.61
CA GLU A 64 3.85 -17.76 -2.16
C GLU A 64 2.96 -17.45 -3.36
N VAL A 65 1.67 -17.74 -3.23
CA VAL A 65 0.67 -17.55 -4.29
C VAL A 65 -0.54 -16.78 -3.77
N ILE A 66 -1.23 -16.11 -4.68
CA ILE A 66 -2.55 -15.54 -4.44
C ILE A 66 -3.55 -16.31 -5.31
N ILE A 67 -4.61 -16.78 -4.69
CA ILE A 67 -5.70 -17.48 -5.36
C ILE A 67 -6.86 -16.51 -5.55
N VAL A 68 -7.42 -16.46 -6.76
CA VAL A 68 -8.52 -15.58 -7.16
C VAL A 68 -9.74 -16.44 -7.53
N PRO A 69 -10.56 -16.85 -6.54
CA PRO A 69 -11.71 -17.72 -6.78
C PRO A 69 -12.95 -17.01 -7.34
N LYS A 70 -12.99 -15.68 -7.28
CA LYS A 70 -14.10 -14.86 -7.78
C LYS A 70 -13.55 -13.88 -8.80
N THR A 71 -13.72 -14.24 -10.06
CA THR A 71 -13.21 -13.47 -11.20
C THR A 71 -14.38 -13.10 -12.10
N VAL A 72 -14.50 -11.83 -12.46
CA VAL A 72 -15.63 -11.32 -13.26
C VAL A 72 -15.64 -11.95 -14.65
N LYS A 73 -16.79 -12.50 -15.01
CA LYS A 73 -17.09 -13.07 -16.32
C LYS A 73 -17.80 -12.06 -17.19
N THR A 74 -17.41 -12.00 -18.47
CA THR A 74 -18.17 -11.26 -19.47
C THR A 74 -19.50 -11.96 -19.72
N TYR A 75 -20.61 -11.27 -19.42
CA TYR A 75 -21.97 -11.74 -19.66
C TYR A 75 -22.61 -10.93 -20.79
N PHE A 76 -23.16 -11.64 -21.77
CA PHE A 76 -23.91 -11.08 -22.88
C PHE A 76 -25.39 -11.46 -22.75
N GLU A 77 -26.28 -10.49 -22.92
CA GLU A 77 -27.70 -10.72 -23.07
C GLU A 77 -28.18 -10.00 -24.33
N ASN A 78 -28.92 -10.71 -25.18
CA ASN A 78 -29.39 -10.20 -26.48
C ASN A 78 -28.26 -9.61 -27.36
N GLY A 79 -27.05 -10.17 -27.26
CA GLY A 79 -25.88 -9.71 -28.03
C GLY A 79 -25.22 -8.43 -27.51
N LYS A 80 -25.68 -7.86 -26.39
CA LYS A 80 -25.04 -6.73 -25.70
C LYS A 80 -24.33 -7.21 -24.44
N LYS A 81 -23.13 -6.68 -24.20
CA LYS A 81 -22.43 -6.85 -22.94
C LYS A 81 -23.23 -6.11 -21.85
N ILE A 82 -23.51 -6.79 -20.73
CA ILE A 82 -24.37 -6.25 -19.67
C ILE A 82 -23.57 -5.50 -18.58
N ASN A 83 -22.30 -5.87 -18.37
CA ASN A 83 -21.43 -5.22 -17.39
C ASN A 83 -20.27 -4.50 -18.06
N ASP A 84 -20.45 -3.24 -18.46
CA ASP A 84 -19.36 -2.41 -18.98
C ASP A 84 -18.54 -1.73 -17.87
N ASN A 85 -19.04 -1.70 -16.64
CA ASN A 85 -18.42 -0.94 -15.56
C ASN A 85 -17.26 -1.68 -14.86
N ILE A 86 -17.23 -3.02 -14.96
CA ILE A 86 -16.13 -3.83 -14.42
C ILE A 86 -15.54 -4.63 -15.55
N ASP A 87 -14.22 -4.51 -15.71
CA ASP A 87 -13.46 -5.23 -16.70
C ASP A 87 -13.57 -6.75 -16.54
N GLU A 88 -13.51 -7.46 -17.66
CA GLU A 88 -13.41 -8.91 -17.63
C GLU A 88 -12.10 -9.38 -16.99
N LEU A 89 -12.14 -10.56 -16.39
CA LEU A 89 -11.03 -11.14 -15.62
C LEU A 89 -10.61 -10.31 -14.40
N THR A 90 -11.44 -9.38 -13.94
CA THR A 90 -11.18 -8.66 -12.70
C THR A 90 -11.41 -9.56 -11.49
N GLY A 91 -10.39 -9.71 -10.65
CA GLY A 91 -10.49 -10.46 -9.40
C GLY A 91 -11.19 -9.65 -8.31
N ILE A 92 -12.15 -10.29 -7.64
CA ILE A 92 -12.97 -9.70 -6.57
C ILE A 92 -12.53 -10.15 -5.19
N LEU A 93 -12.03 -11.38 -5.07
CA LEU A 93 -11.56 -11.97 -3.82
C LEU A 93 -10.17 -12.53 -4.05
N TYR A 94 -9.24 -12.21 -3.17
CA TYR A 94 -7.85 -12.66 -3.22
C TYR A 94 -7.50 -13.39 -1.93
N ILE A 95 -6.86 -14.56 -2.07
CA ILE A 95 -6.56 -15.47 -0.97
C ILE A 95 -5.06 -15.80 -0.99
N PRO A 96 -4.28 -15.28 -0.03
CA PRO A 96 -2.90 -15.68 0.17
C PRO A 96 -2.78 -17.17 0.53
N ALA A 97 -1.87 -17.88 -0.12
CA ALA A 97 -1.54 -19.26 0.22
C ALA A 97 -0.06 -19.56 -0.05
N ILE A 98 0.41 -20.69 0.48
CA ILE A 98 1.68 -21.30 0.10
C ILE A 98 1.36 -22.51 -0.75
N LEU A 99 2.00 -22.61 -1.91
CA LEU A 99 1.95 -23.78 -2.77
C LEU A 99 3.21 -24.62 -2.57
N SER A 100 3.03 -25.85 -2.08
CA SER A 100 4.15 -26.78 -1.95
C SER A 100 4.58 -27.34 -3.31
N HIS A 101 5.82 -27.80 -3.41
CA HIS A 101 6.35 -28.52 -4.59
C HIS A 101 5.64 -29.86 -4.86
N GLU A 102 4.78 -30.31 -3.93
CA GLU A 102 3.92 -31.49 -4.07
C GLU A 102 2.51 -31.14 -4.57
N GLY A 103 2.21 -29.86 -4.80
CA GLY A 103 0.89 -29.37 -5.23
C GLY A 103 -0.10 -29.16 -4.10
N LYS A 104 0.34 -29.14 -2.83
CA LYS A 104 -0.54 -28.85 -1.68
C LYS A 104 -0.64 -27.36 -1.44
N LEU A 105 -1.87 -26.87 -1.22
CA LEU A 105 -2.13 -25.52 -0.77
C LEU A 105 -2.14 -25.48 0.76
N GLU A 106 -1.36 -24.57 1.31
CA GLU A 106 -1.16 -24.38 2.74
C GLU A 106 -1.40 -22.93 3.14
N ILE A 107 -1.69 -22.72 4.41
CA ILE A 107 -1.96 -21.39 4.97
C ILE A 107 -0.63 -20.64 5.11
N ASN A 108 -0.57 -19.40 4.61
CA ASN A 108 0.60 -18.54 4.83
C ASN A 108 0.60 -17.93 6.24
N HIS A 109 1.19 -18.64 7.21
CA HIS A 109 1.33 -18.15 8.60
C HIS A 109 2.43 -17.10 8.79
N LYS A 110 3.37 -16.93 7.85
CA LYS A 110 4.55 -16.07 8.03
C LYS A 110 4.22 -14.60 7.90
N ASN A 111 3.41 -14.26 6.90
CA ASN A 111 3.12 -12.87 6.56
C ASN A 111 1.76 -12.37 7.06
N TYR A 112 0.97 -13.24 7.73
CA TYR A 112 -0.39 -12.95 8.25
C TYR A 112 -1.27 -12.19 7.24
N LYS A 113 -1.08 -12.42 5.93
CA LYS A 113 -1.93 -11.80 4.91
C LYS A 113 -3.31 -12.45 5.03
N SER A 114 -4.30 -11.63 5.39
CA SER A 114 -5.71 -12.05 5.37
C SER A 114 -6.22 -12.09 3.92
N PRO A 115 -7.23 -12.92 3.61
CA PRO A 115 -7.97 -12.74 2.37
C PRO A 115 -8.56 -11.32 2.32
N TRP A 116 -8.65 -10.75 1.12
CA TRP A 116 -9.18 -9.40 0.95
C TRP A 116 -10.09 -9.29 -0.28
N ILE A 117 -11.01 -8.34 -0.19
CA ILE A 117 -11.76 -7.80 -1.31
C ILE A 117 -11.18 -6.40 -1.56
N PRO A 118 -10.81 -6.04 -2.80
CA PRO A 118 -10.23 -4.74 -3.07
C PRO A 118 -11.08 -3.57 -2.60
N ARG A 119 -10.41 -2.50 -2.16
CA ARG A 119 -11.07 -1.30 -1.63
C ARG A 119 -12.05 -0.70 -2.63
N GLU A 120 -11.74 -0.82 -3.92
CA GLU A 120 -12.56 -0.37 -5.05
C GLU A 120 -13.93 -1.05 -5.11
N PHE A 121 -14.11 -2.22 -4.47
CA PHE A 121 -15.39 -2.92 -4.36
C PHE A 121 -16.06 -2.80 -2.97
N LEU A 122 -15.56 -1.90 -2.11
CA LEU A 122 -16.08 -1.67 -0.77
C LEU A 122 -16.46 -0.20 -0.53
N GLU A 123 -17.63 0.05 0.04
CA GLU A 123 -18.05 1.40 0.46
C GLU A 123 -17.17 1.96 1.59
N PRO A 124 -17.00 3.29 1.69
CA PRO A 124 -17.36 4.31 0.70
C PRO A 124 -16.44 4.30 -0.53
N MET A 125 -17.04 4.44 -1.73
CA MET A 125 -16.35 4.55 -3.03
C MET A 125 -17.06 5.59 -3.93
N ILE A 126 -16.46 5.94 -5.08
CA ILE A 126 -17.01 6.95 -6.01
C ILE A 126 -18.34 6.47 -6.63
N GLU A 127 -18.46 5.17 -6.91
CA GLU A 127 -19.63 4.55 -7.54
C GLU A 127 -20.25 3.47 -6.65
N PRO A 128 -21.03 3.86 -5.61
CA PRO A 128 -21.58 2.92 -4.63
C PRO A 128 -22.38 1.76 -5.23
N GLN A 129 -22.99 1.96 -6.40
CA GLN A 129 -23.75 0.93 -7.13
C GLN A 129 -22.90 -0.28 -7.57
N LEU A 130 -21.57 -0.13 -7.66
CA LEU A 130 -20.65 -1.24 -7.99
C LEU A 130 -20.11 -1.95 -6.75
N SER A 131 -20.52 -1.51 -5.56
CA SER A 131 -20.01 -2.03 -4.30
C SER A 131 -20.57 -3.40 -3.96
N LEU A 132 -19.67 -4.28 -3.54
CA LEU A 132 -20.02 -5.60 -3.03
C LEU A 132 -20.36 -5.56 -1.54
N GLY A 133 -19.81 -4.62 -0.78
CA GLY A 133 -19.97 -4.55 0.66
C GLY A 133 -19.44 -3.26 1.27
N LYS A 134 -19.31 -3.22 2.60
CA LYS A 134 -18.75 -2.07 3.33
C LYS A 134 -17.41 -2.41 3.93
N ILE A 135 -16.49 -1.45 3.95
CA ILE A 135 -15.21 -1.63 4.68
C ILE A 135 -15.44 -1.87 6.16
N ASP A 136 -16.48 -1.26 6.74
CA ASP A 136 -16.83 -1.47 8.14
C ASP A 136 -17.20 -2.94 8.44
N ASP A 137 -17.81 -3.64 7.47
CA ASP A 137 -18.12 -5.07 7.60
C ASP A 137 -16.84 -5.93 7.54
N VAL A 138 -15.88 -5.55 6.69
CA VAL A 138 -14.54 -6.16 6.64
C VAL A 138 -13.82 -5.98 7.98
N ASP A 139 -13.73 -4.75 8.47
CA ASP A 139 -13.05 -4.41 9.73
C ASP A 139 -13.69 -5.16 10.90
N LYS A 140 -15.02 -5.20 10.96
CA LYS A 140 -15.77 -5.94 11.99
C LYS A 140 -15.51 -7.44 11.91
N PHE A 141 -15.51 -8.02 10.71
CA PHE A 141 -15.24 -9.45 10.54
C PHE A 141 -13.82 -9.81 10.97
N LEU A 142 -12.81 -9.05 10.51
CA LEU A 142 -11.41 -9.30 10.86
C LEU A 142 -11.19 -9.14 12.36
N SER A 143 -11.79 -8.12 12.98
CA SER A 143 -11.72 -7.88 14.44
C SER A 143 -12.31 -9.04 15.25
N ASN A 144 -13.47 -9.55 14.86
CA ASN A 144 -14.16 -10.62 15.59
C ASN A 144 -13.49 -12.00 15.38
N ASN A 145 -12.85 -12.21 14.24
CA ASN A 145 -12.27 -13.52 13.89
C ASN A 145 -10.73 -13.56 14.02
N THR A 146 -10.09 -12.53 14.57
CA THR A 146 -8.62 -12.46 14.73
C THR A 146 -8.05 -13.69 15.46
N TYR A 147 -8.72 -14.15 16.51
CA TYR A 147 -8.29 -15.32 17.27
C TYR A 147 -8.46 -16.63 16.49
N GLN A 148 -9.59 -16.78 15.78
CA GLN A 148 -9.86 -17.95 14.95
C GLN A 148 -8.83 -18.06 13.83
N GLN A 149 -8.52 -16.94 13.15
CA GLN A 149 -7.53 -16.89 12.08
C GLN A 149 -6.16 -17.41 12.54
N LYS A 150 -5.70 -17.02 13.74
CA LYS A 150 -4.43 -17.50 14.32
C LYS A 150 -4.43 -18.98 14.67
N LYS A 151 -5.60 -19.59 14.82
CA LYS A 151 -5.78 -21.00 15.19
C LYS A 151 -5.97 -21.94 14.01
N LEU A 152 -6.23 -21.44 12.81
CA LEU A 152 -6.41 -22.27 11.63
C LEU A 152 -5.18 -23.17 11.45
N GLN A 153 -5.38 -24.48 11.34
CA GLN A 153 -4.29 -25.45 11.13
C GLN A 153 -4.44 -26.20 9.81
N SER A 154 -5.66 -26.29 9.28
CA SER A 154 -5.95 -27.05 8.06
C SER A 154 -6.50 -26.18 6.94
N TRP A 155 -6.23 -26.61 5.71
CA TRP A 155 -6.78 -25.97 4.51
C TRP A 155 -8.31 -25.92 4.52
N SER A 156 -8.97 -26.99 4.96
CA SER A 156 -10.44 -27.04 5.07
C SER A 156 -11.01 -26.00 6.04
N GLU A 157 -10.36 -25.77 7.18
CA GLU A 157 -10.76 -24.71 8.11
C GLU A 157 -10.57 -23.33 7.48
N TYR A 158 -9.49 -23.14 6.72
CA TYR A 158 -9.22 -21.89 6.03
C TYR A 158 -10.26 -21.61 4.94
N ILE A 159 -10.65 -22.62 4.14
CA ILE A 159 -11.73 -22.50 3.17
C ILE A 159 -13.05 -22.08 3.84
N ASN A 160 -13.41 -22.69 4.97
CA ASN A 160 -14.61 -22.29 5.71
C ASN A 160 -14.51 -20.84 6.21
N TYR A 161 -13.34 -20.42 6.69
CA TYR A 161 -13.09 -19.04 7.08
C TYR A 161 -13.25 -18.08 5.89
N ILE A 162 -12.72 -18.41 4.71
CA ILE A 162 -12.84 -17.64 3.47
C ILE A 162 -14.30 -17.53 3.02
N LYS A 163 -15.05 -18.63 3.04
CA LYS A 163 -16.48 -18.64 2.71
C LYS A 163 -17.26 -17.71 3.64
N ASN A 164 -17.02 -17.82 4.95
CA ASN A 164 -17.66 -16.94 5.93
C ASN A 164 -17.28 -15.46 5.72
N PHE A 165 -16.00 -15.18 5.43
CA PHE A 165 -15.51 -13.83 5.11
C PHE A 165 -16.28 -13.25 3.92
N TYR A 166 -16.33 -13.99 2.81
CA TYR A 166 -17.03 -13.57 1.61
C TYR A 166 -18.54 -13.36 1.85
N ASN A 167 -19.20 -14.31 2.51
CA ASN A 167 -20.64 -14.24 2.75
C ASN A 167 -21.00 -13.06 3.66
N GLU A 168 -20.19 -12.79 4.68
CA GLU A 168 -20.44 -11.67 5.59
C GLU A 168 -20.26 -10.31 4.91
N ILE A 169 -19.31 -10.17 4.00
CA ILE A 169 -19.07 -8.88 3.32
C ILE A 169 -20.04 -8.66 2.17
N THR A 170 -20.23 -9.67 1.32
CA THR A 170 -21.02 -9.57 0.08
C THR A 170 -22.51 -9.82 0.28
N LYS A 171 -22.90 -10.40 1.44
CA LYS A 171 -24.25 -10.88 1.73
C LYS A 171 -24.79 -11.88 0.69
N SER A 172 -23.87 -12.58 0.01
CA SER A 172 -24.15 -13.57 -1.04
C SER A 172 -23.41 -14.87 -0.73
N ASP A 173 -23.87 -16.01 -1.25
CA ASP A 173 -23.18 -17.28 -1.02
C ASP A 173 -21.89 -17.37 -1.84
N PHE A 174 -20.79 -17.77 -1.21
CA PHE A 174 -19.52 -18.04 -1.88
C PHE A 174 -19.65 -19.06 -3.01
N ASP A 175 -20.55 -20.04 -2.90
CA ASP A 175 -20.68 -21.07 -3.91
C ASP A 175 -21.45 -20.62 -5.16
N ASP A 176 -22.14 -19.47 -5.10
CA ASP A 176 -22.88 -18.89 -6.22
C ASP A 176 -21.95 -18.22 -7.25
N ASN A 177 -22.22 -18.44 -8.54
CA ASN A 177 -21.44 -17.84 -9.63
C ASN A 177 -21.95 -16.46 -10.04
N TYR A 178 -22.71 -15.78 -9.17
CA TYR A 178 -23.22 -14.45 -9.43
C TYR A 178 -23.49 -13.67 -8.14
N ILE A 179 -23.55 -12.35 -8.26
CA ILE A 179 -24.13 -11.45 -7.27
C ILE A 179 -25.13 -10.58 -8.00
N GLU A 180 -26.38 -10.63 -7.54
CA GLU A 180 -27.46 -9.75 -7.99
C GLU A 180 -27.92 -8.92 -6.79
N LYS A 181 -27.63 -7.63 -6.82
CA LYS A 181 -27.97 -6.70 -5.74
C LYS A 181 -28.26 -5.31 -6.31
N ASP A 182 -29.48 -4.83 -6.10
CA ASP A 182 -29.94 -3.54 -6.66
C ASP A 182 -29.68 -3.47 -8.18
N ASP A 183 -28.84 -2.53 -8.65
CA ASP A 183 -28.45 -2.38 -10.06
C ASP A 183 -27.17 -3.18 -10.43
N LEU A 184 -26.56 -3.87 -9.47
CA LEU A 184 -25.36 -4.67 -9.65
C LEU A 184 -25.71 -6.10 -10.04
N ASN A 185 -25.26 -6.54 -11.22
CA ASN A 185 -25.43 -7.91 -11.68
C ASN A 185 -24.10 -8.48 -12.16
N ILE A 186 -23.27 -8.98 -11.24
CA ILE A 186 -21.97 -9.57 -11.58
C ILE A 186 -22.11 -11.07 -11.76
N ARG A 187 -21.54 -11.60 -12.85
CA ARG A 187 -21.33 -13.04 -13.05
C ARG A 187 -19.86 -13.37 -12.86
N PHE A 188 -19.58 -14.56 -12.33
CA PHE A 188 -18.23 -15.04 -12.10
C PHE A 188 -17.86 -16.19 -13.03
N GLU A 189 -16.57 -16.30 -13.31
CA GLU A 189 -15.97 -17.47 -13.95
C GLU A 189 -16.10 -18.70 -13.05
N GLU A 190 -16.22 -19.88 -13.68
CA GLU A 190 -16.12 -21.16 -12.95
C GLU A 190 -14.66 -21.50 -12.61
N ASN A 191 -13.74 -20.94 -13.39
CA ASN A 191 -12.31 -21.11 -13.26
C ASN A 191 -11.78 -20.28 -12.08
N ILE A 192 -10.86 -20.87 -11.33
CA ILE A 192 -10.13 -20.21 -10.24
C ILE A 192 -8.71 -19.96 -10.72
N TYR A 193 -8.22 -18.75 -10.51
CA TYR A 193 -6.89 -18.35 -10.98
C TYR A 193 -5.88 -18.39 -9.85
N VAL A 194 -4.66 -18.82 -10.14
CA VAL A 194 -3.53 -18.83 -9.20
C VAL A 194 -2.42 -17.99 -9.79
N ILE A 195 -1.93 -17.04 -9.02
CA ILE A 195 -0.85 -16.10 -9.40
C ILE A 195 0.25 -16.11 -8.35
N LEU A 196 1.45 -15.67 -8.72
CA LEU A 196 2.54 -15.48 -7.76
C LEU A 196 2.24 -14.30 -6.84
N ASP A 197 2.61 -14.44 -5.56
CA ASP A 197 2.59 -13.34 -4.60
C ASP A 197 3.95 -12.63 -4.61
N ASN A 198 4.10 -11.65 -5.51
CA ASN A 198 5.29 -10.79 -5.55
C ASN A 198 5.14 -9.50 -4.74
N ILE A 199 4.07 -9.38 -3.94
CA ILE A 199 3.74 -8.14 -3.24
C ILE A 199 4.75 -7.91 -2.11
N VAL A 200 5.73 -7.04 -2.37
CA VAL A 200 6.73 -6.61 -1.39
C VAL A 200 6.12 -5.65 -0.38
N ASN A 201 6.25 -5.96 0.91
CA ASN A 201 5.79 -5.11 2.01
C ASN A 201 6.71 -3.90 2.26
N ALA A 202 6.91 -3.05 1.25
CA ALA A 202 7.81 -1.89 1.33
C ALA A 202 7.32 -0.80 2.29
N THR A 203 6.04 -0.82 2.68
CA THR A 203 5.42 0.24 3.50
C THR A 203 5.31 -0.12 4.99
N PHE A 204 5.81 -1.28 5.41
CA PHE A 204 5.77 -1.75 6.80
C PHE A 204 6.27 -0.71 7.81
N SER A 205 7.42 -0.08 7.56
CA SER A 205 7.98 0.95 8.46
C SER A 205 7.10 2.20 8.55
N VAL A 206 6.38 2.53 7.48
CA VAL A 206 5.44 3.67 7.46
C VAL A 206 4.18 3.33 8.27
N GLU A 207 3.69 2.09 8.19
CA GLU A 207 2.58 1.63 9.02
C GLU A 207 2.94 1.65 10.51
N GLN A 208 4.12 1.16 10.87
CA GLN A 208 4.62 1.21 12.25
C GLN A 208 4.73 2.66 12.76
N LEU A 209 5.20 3.58 11.91
CA LEU A 209 5.25 5.00 12.24
C LEU A 209 3.85 5.57 12.51
N TYR A 210 2.85 5.23 11.68
CA TYR A 210 1.47 5.66 11.92
C TYR A 210 0.91 5.06 13.22
N ASP A 211 1.21 3.80 13.53
CA ASP A 211 0.83 3.19 14.79
C ASP A 211 1.45 3.88 16.01
N ASP A 212 2.74 4.21 15.95
CA ASP A 212 3.40 4.99 17.00
C ASP A 212 2.74 6.37 17.14
N ILE A 213 2.51 7.10 16.05
CA ILE A 213 1.86 8.42 16.08
C ILE A 213 0.48 8.37 16.74
N LEU A 214 -0.29 7.29 16.53
CA LEU A 214 -1.64 7.15 17.09
C LEU A 214 -1.65 6.88 18.60
N VAL A 215 -0.63 6.20 19.13
CA VAL A 215 -0.52 5.84 20.55
C VAL A 215 0.28 6.90 21.33
N ASN A 216 1.36 7.39 20.74
CA ASN A 216 2.29 8.32 21.34
C ASN A 216 1.71 9.74 21.35
N LYS A 217 1.45 10.27 22.55
CA LYS A 217 0.88 11.61 22.76
C LYS A 217 1.92 12.74 22.80
N GLN A 218 3.20 12.44 22.58
CA GLN A 218 4.23 13.47 22.46
C GLN A 218 3.92 14.38 21.27
N SER A 219 4.18 15.68 21.44
CA SER A 219 4.04 16.66 20.36
C SER A 219 4.97 16.31 19.20
N LYS A 220 4.47 16.47 17.98
CA LYS A 220 5.20 16.19 16.74
C LYS A 220 5.10 17.41 15.82
N PRO A 221 5.78 18.53 16.12
CA PRO A 221 5.52 19.82 15.48
C PRO A 221 5.58 19.78 13.95
N LEU A 222 6.53 19.03 13.38
CA LEU A 222 6.66 18.86 11.94
C LEU A 222 5.43 18.18 11.31
N TYR A 223 5.02 17.05 11.88
CA TYR A 223 3.90 16.28 11.37
C TYR A 223 2.58 17.03 11.55
N GLU A 224 2.40 17.66 12.72
CA GLU A 224 1.24 18.50 13.02
C GLU A 224 1.11 19.66 12.02
N ARG A 225 2.22 20.31 11.67
CA ARG A 225 2.23 21.34 10.63
C ARG A 225 1.94 20.77 9.25
N PHE A 226 2.56 19.64 8.89
CA PHE A 226 2.40 19.01 7.57
C PHE A 226 0.95 18.64 7.27
N ILE A 227 0.20 18.13 8.25
CA ILE A 227 -1.20 17.73 8.08
C ILE A 227 -2.20 18.87 8.32
N SER A 228 -1.72 20.04 8.72
CA SER A 228 -2.59 21.18 8.97
C SER A 228 -3.06 21.78 7.64
N PRO A 229 -4.37 21.87 7.37
CA PRO A 229 -4.91 22.47 6.15
C PRO A 229 -4.88 24.00 6.21
N CYS A 230 -3.77 24.57 6.65
CA CYS A 230 -3.58 26.00 6.81
C CYS A 230 -2.61 26.51 5.74
N ILE A 231 -3.03 27.53 4.99
CA ILE A 231 -2.13 28.28 4.13
C ILE A 231 -1.37 29.27 5.03
N GLU A 232 -0.09 28.99 5.27
CA GLU A 232 0.75 29.92 6.01
C GLU A 232 0.90 31.23 5.25
N LYS A 233 0.82 32.35 5.98
CA LYS A 233 1.10 33.66 5.41
C LYS A 233 2.56 33.71 5.00
N SER A 234 2.81 34.18 3.78
CA SER A 234 4.17 34.36 3.28
C SER A 234 4.98 35.24 4.24
N LYS A 235 6.11 34.71 4.71
CA LYS A 235 7.10 35.48 5.48
C LYS A 235 7.86 36.39 4.51
N LYS A 236 8.32 37.55 4.99
CA LYS A 236 9.20 38.41 4.18
C LYS A 236 10.49 37.66 3.87
N LEU A 237 11.00 37.85 2.65
CA LEU A 237 12.28 37.27 2.26
C LEU A 237 13.41 37.85 3.10
N ILE A 238 14.35 37.00 3.49
CA ILE A 238 15.56 37.40 4.20
C ILE A 238 16.55 37.87 3.14
N PRO A 239 16.97 39.14 3.15
CA PRO A 239 17.76 39.67 2.06
C PRO A 239 19.20 39.13 2.12
N ASN A 240 19.76 38.87 0.95
CA ASN A 240 21.09 38.27 0.80
C ASN A 240 22.23 39.17 1.30
N ASP A 241 22.00 40.47 1.47
CA ASP A 241 22.95 41.46 2.00
C ASP A 241 22.88 41.60 3.53
N SER A 242 22.07 40.77 4.21
CA SER A 242 22.01 40.72 5.66
C SER A 242 23.34 40.28 6.26
N TYR A 243 24.11 41.26 6.76
CA TYR A 243 25.39 41.04 7.42
C TYR A 243 25.30 40.01 8.55
N LEU A 244 24.21 40.06 9.34
CA LEU A 244 23.98 39.11 10.43
C LEU A 244 23.84 37.67 9.91
N LYS A 245 23.18 37.46 8.77
CA LYS A 245 23.01 36.13 8.17
C LYS A 245 24.30 35.61 7.54
N MET A 246 25.10 36.51 6.95
CA MET A 246 26.42 36.15 6.46
C MET A 246 27.34 35.65 7.57
N ILE A 247 27.30 36.28 8.76
CA ILE A 247 28.05 35.83 9.93
C ILE A 247 27.48 34.52 10.48
N ASP A 248 26.16 34.38 10.49
CA ASP A 248 25.49 33.19 11.03
C ASP A 248 25.85 31.93 10.24
N HIS A 249 26.05 32.02 8.93
CA HIS A 249 26.53 30.91 8.10
C HIS A 249 28.00 30.57 8.42
N LYS A 250 28.24 29.41 9.05
CA LYS A 250 29.54 28.96 9.57
C LYS A 250 30.22 27.90 8.71
N GLY A 251 29.50 27.20 7.84
CA GLY A 251 30.06 26.07 7.08
C GLY A 251 29.57 25.97 5.65
N GLN A 252 30.46 25.66 4.72
CA GLN A 252 30.13 25.31 3.34
C GLN A 252 31.01 24.15 2.89
N MET A 253 30.45 23.24 2.07
CA MET A 253 31.14 22.00 1.67
C MET A 253 32.40 22.23 0.81
N SER A 254 32.39 23.25 -0.05
CA SER A 254 33.54 23.68 -0.85
C SER A 254 33.59 25.21 -0.90
N GLY A 255 34.80 25.77 -0.79
CA GLY A 255 35.08 27.19 -0.98
C GLY A 255 35.44 27.57 -2.42
N GLU A 256 35.48 26.60 -3.34
CA GLU A 256 35.91 26.83 -4.73
C GLU A 256 34.92 27.68 -5.51
N TYR A 257 33.61 27.51 -5.24
CA TYR A 257 32.56 28.25 -5.91
C TYR A 257 31.56 28.84 -4.90
N PRO A 258 31.22 30.13 -5.01
CA PRO A 258 30.22 30.74 -4.14
C PRO A 258 28.81 30.24 -4.46
N LEU A 259 27.95 30.15 -3.44
CA LEU A 259 26.52 29.90 -3.64
C LEU A 259 25.88 30.97 -4.53
N ALA A 260 25.02 30.55 -5.45
CA ALA A 260 24.20 31.45 -6.25
C ALA A 260 23.25 32.27 -5.36
N LYS A 261 22.74 33.41 -5.86
CA LYS A 261 21.85 34.30 -5.10
C LYS A 261 20.63 33.58 -4.51
N SER A 262 19.97 32.72 -5.29
CA SER A 262 18.80 31.95 -4.83
C SER A 262 19.16 30.86 -3.82
N GLN A 263 20.33 30.23 -3.97
CA GLN A 263 20.82 29.24 -3.01
C GLN A 263 21.16 29.90 -1.67
N ARG A 264 21.80 31.08 -1.71
CA ARG A 264 22.10 31.86 -0.50
C ARG A 264 20.84 32.33 0.21
N GLU A 265 19.82 32.74 -0.54
CA GLU A 265 18.51 33.08 0.02
C GLU A 265 17.90 31.88 0.74
N ALA A 266 17.94 30.68 0.13
CA ALA A 266 17.47 29.45 0.76
C ALA A 266 18.26 29.09 2.04
N VAL A 267 19.58 29.27 2.06
CA VAL A 267 20.40 29.07 3.28
C VAL A 267 20.02 30.06 4.39
N ASN A 268 19.81 31.34 4.04
CA ASN A 268 19.39 32.35 5.01
C ASN A 268 18.04 32.01 5.64
N HIS A 269 17.09 31.52 4.84
CA HIS A 269 15.79 31.05 5.32
C HIS A 269 15.90 29.76 6.14
N PHE A 270 16.77 28.84 5.72
CA PHE A 270 17.05 27.61 6.46
C PHE A 270 17.56 27.91 7.87
N SER A 271 18.40 28.93 8.04
CA SER A 271 18.95 29.29 9.35
C SER A 271 17.93 29.87 10.33
N GLU A 272 16.73 30.23 9.87
CA GLU A 272 15.60 30.66 10.73
C GLU A 272 14.57 29.57 10.97
N LEU A 273 14.73 28.39 10.38
CA LEU A 273 13.79 27.30 10.57
C LEU A 273 13.76 26.88 12.03
N LYS A 274 12.58 26.96 12.61
CA LYS A 274 12.31 26.41 13.95
C LYS A 274 11.87 24.97 13.83
N GLU A 275 11.87 24.28 14.97
CA GLU A 275 11.38 22.91 15.06
C GLU A 275 9.97 22.79 14.47
N GLY A 276 9.82 21.87 13.53
CA GLY A 276 8.57 21.62 12.83
C GLY A 276 8.20 22.60 11.72
N GLU A 277 9.05 23.57 11.37
CA GLU A 277 8.85 24.40 10.19
C GLU A 277 9.32 23.68 8.91
N ILE A 278 8.67 24.01 7.79
CA ILE A 278 8.93 23.41 6.49
C ILE A 278 9.39 24.50 5.53
N LEU A 279 10.53 24.29 4.89
CA LEU A 279 11.03 25.15 3.81
C LEU A 279 10.94 24.42 2.48
N ALA A 280 10.08 24.92 1.59
CA ALA A 280 10.04 24.44 0.21
C ALA A 280 11.04 25.23 -0.64
N VAL A 281 12.02 24.54 -1.23
CA VAL A 281 12.98 25.14 -2.17
C VAL A 281 12.76 24.51 -3.54
N SER A 282 12.29 25.32 -4.49
CA SER A 282 12.15 24.89 -5.89
C SER A 282 13.44 25.19 -6.66
N GLY A 283 13.82 24.27 -7.53
CA GLY A 283 14.98 24.45 -8.42
C GLY A 283 14.79 23.63 -9.69
N PRO A 284 14.88 24.23 -10.89
CA PRO A 284 14.92 23.49 -12.15
C PRO A 284 16.06 22.45 -12.21
N PRO A 285 16.06 21.53 -13.19
CA PRO A 285 17.20 20.65 -13.44
C PRO A 285 18.50 21.45 -13.61
N GLY A 286 19.60 20.99 -13.02
CA GLY A 286 20.91 21.66 -13.12
C GLY A 286 21.16 22.84 -12.17
N THR A 287 20.22 23.25 -11.31
CA THR A 287 20.39 24.42 -10.41
C THR A 287 21.12 24.14 -9.09
N GLY A 288 21.94 23.08 -9.03
CA GLY A 288 22.79 22.79 -7.87
C GLY A 288 22.04 22.50 -6.56
N LYS A 289 20.85 21.87 -6.61
CA LYS A 289 20.08 21.49 -5.41
C LYS A 289 20.89 20.61 -4.44
N THR A 290 21.69 19.68 -4.98
CA THR A 290 22.59 18.85 -4.19
C THR A 290 23.65 19.67 -3.47
N THR A 291 24.25 20.64 -4.18
CA THR A 291 25.24 21.57 -3.61
C THR A 291 24.65 22.43 -2.50
N LEU A 292 23.40 22.87 -2.66
CA LEU A 292 22.65 23.59 -1.63
C LEU A 292 22.47 22.73 -0.36
N LEU A 293 21.98 21.50 -0.50
CA LEU A 293 21.81 20.57 0.63
C LEU A 293 23.13 20.28 1.34
N GLN A 294 24.20 20.02 0.58
CA GLN A 294 25.53 19.82 1.14
C GLN A 294 26.01 21.03 1.95
N SER A 295 25.70 22.24 1.48
CA SER A 295 26.07 23.47 2.19
C SER A 295 25.28 23.65 3.49
N MET A 296 23.97 23.35 3.47
CA MET A 296 23.14 23.33 4.69
C MET A 296 23.63 22.31 5.71
N VAL A 297 23.97 21.09 5.27
CA VAL A 297 24.50 20.04 6.16
C VAL A 297 25.86 20.44 6.74
N ALA A 298 26.75 21.02 5.92
CA ALA A 298 28.04 21.53 6.39
C ALA A 298 27.86 22.65 7.43
N ASP A 299 26.95 23.59 7.20
CA ASP A 299 26.62 24.66 8.14
C ASP A 299 26.12 24.11 9.48
N MET A 300 25.17 23.16 9.45
CA MET A 300 24.66 22.49 10.65
C MET A 300 25.78 21.78 11.42
N TYR A 301 26.66 21.07 10.71
CA TYR A 301 27.75 20.32 11.32
C TYR A 301 28.72 21.26 12.06
N VAL A 302 29.16 22.35 11.41
CA VAL A 302 30.08 23.32 12.01
C VAL A 302 29.42 24.03 13.18
N LYS A 303 28.15 24.45 13.06
CA LYS A 303 27.41 25.09 14.16
C LYS A 303 27.31 24.18 15.38
N ASN A 304 26.93 22.92 15.20
CA ASN A 304 26.84 21.95 16.30
C ASN A 304 28.20 21.71 16.96
N ALA A 305 29.29 21.66 16.18
CA ALA A 305 30.64 21.50 16.71
C ALA A 305 31.09 22.72 17.54
N LEU A 306 30.82 23.94 17.06
CA LEU A 306 31.12 25.18 17.78
C LEU A 306 30.32 25.33 19.09
N GLU A 307 29.12 24.75 19.13
CA GLU A 307 28.24 24.76 20.31
C GLU A 307 28.45 23.54 21.23
N GLU A 308 29.43 22.68 20.94
CA GLU A 308 29.71 21.43 21.67
C GLU A 308 28.48 20.51 21.83
N LYS A 309 27.54 20.59 20.89
CA LYS A 309 26.34 19.73 20.87
C LYS A 309 26.69 18.37 20.29
N LYS A 310 26.12 17.32 20.88
CA LYS A 310 26.22 15.96 20.33
C LYS A 310 25.54 15.95 18.96
N LEU A 311 26.28 15.58 17.92
CA LEU A 311 25.72 15.36 16.59
C LEU A 311 24.69 14.22 16.66
N LEU A 312 23.52 14.44 16.02
CA LEU A 312 22.50 13.41 15.83
C LEU A 312 23.08 12.19 15.11
#